data_AF-A0A370I226-F1
#
_entry.id   AF-A0A370I226-F1
#
_cell.length_a   1.000
_cell.length_b   1.000
_cell.length_c   1.000
_cell.angle_alpha   90.00
_cell.angle_beta   90.00
_cell.angle_gamma   90.00
#
_symmetry.space_group_name_H-M   'P 1'
#
loop_
_entity.id
_entity.type
_entity.pdbx_description
1 polymer ?
#
loop_
_entity_poly.entity_id
_entity_poly.type
_entity_poly.pdbx_seq_one_letter_code
_entity_poly.pdbx_strand_id
1 'polypeptide(L)' 'MPSGPYTIIKRDDGSPQWAYKGKPLYFFSKDARQGDRNGDNCQGVWHVVAP' A
#
# COMPACT_ATOMS: atom_id res chain seq x y z
N MET A 1 21.18 8.88 -1.54
CA MET A 1 20.48 7.98 -0.61
C MET A 1 19.13 7.71 -1.24
N PRO A 2 18.68 6.45 -1.45
CA PRO A 2 17.43 6.25 -2.15
C PRO A 2 16.30 6.70 -1.22
N SER A 3 15.84 7.94 -1.40
CA SER A 3 14.50 8.34 -1.00
C SER A 3 13.56 7.57 -1.90
N GLY A 4 13.29 6.32 -1.52
CA GLY A 4 12.29 5.51 -2.20
C GLY A 4 11.00 6.34 -2.29
N PRO A 5 10.15 6.11 -3.30
CA PRO A 5 8.91 6.86 -3.50
C PRO A 5 7.87 6.65 -2.39
N TYR A 6 8.26 6.08 -1.24
CA TYR A 6 7.43 5.88 -0.07
C TYR A 6 7.40 7.14 0.79
N THR A 7 6.20 7.55 1.17
CA THR A 7 5.95 8.68 2.06
C THR A 7 4.92 8.27 3.10
N ILE A 8 4.96 8.88 4.29
CA ILE A 8 3.89 8.73 5.28
C ILE A 8 2.96 9.93 5.16
N ILE A 9 1.68 9.68 4.93
CA ILE A 9 0.63 10.70 4.93
C ILE A 9 -0.16 10.62 6.23
N LYS A 10 -0.69 11.76 6.68
CA LYS A 10 -1.64 11.81 7.79
C LYS A 10 -3.04 11.72 7.21
N ARG A 11 -3.81 10.72 7.63
CA ARG A 11 -5.22 10.58 7.27
C ARG A 11 -6.07 11.59 8.03
N ASP A 12 -7.29 11.82 7.56
CA ASP A 12 -8.25 12.74 8.20
C ASP A 12 -8.62 12.31 9.62
N ASP A 13 -8.56 10.99 9.89
CA ASP A 13 -8.72 10.41 11.22
C ASP A 13 -7.52 10.64 12.17
N GLY A 14 -6.48 11.32 11.68
CA GLY A 14 -5.26 11.63 12.43
C GLY A 14 -4.19 10.54 12.42
N SER A 15 -4.50 9.34 11.92
CA SER A 15 -3.57 8.22 11.87
C SER A 15 -2.58 8.31 10.69
N PRO A 16 -1.34 7.81 10.86
CA PRO A 16 -0.37 7.75 9.77
C PRO A 16 -0.66 6.58 8.82
N GLN A 17 -0.45 6.80 7.52
CA GLN A 17 -0.58 5.77 6.48
C GLN A 17 0.57 5.86 5.48
N TRP A 18 1.03 4.72 4.99
CA TRP A 18 2.02 4.65 3.91
C TRP A 18 1.40 5.04 2.57
N ALA A 19 2.17 5.77 1.76
CA ALA A 19 1.83 6.12 0.39
C ALA A 19 3.04 5.86 -0.51
N TYR A 20 2.80 5.49 -1.77
CA TYR A 20 3.81 5.26 -2.79
C TYR A 20 3.55 6.19 -3.98
N LYS A 21 4.51 7.03 -4.35
CA LYS A 21 4.36 8.06 -5.39
C LYS A 21 3.13 8.96 -5.17
N GLY A 22 2.84 9.31 -3.92
CA GLY A 22 1.68 10.12 -3.53
C GLY A 22 0.34 9.38 -3.53
N LYS A 23 0.32 8.07 -3.79
CA LYS A 23 -0.90 7.25 -3.70
C LYS A 23 -0.93 6.46 -2.38
N PRO A 24 -1.99 6.56 -1.56
CA PRO A 24 -2.10 5.80 -0.32
C PRO A 24 -2.10 4.29 -0.56
N LEU A 25 -1.40 3.54 0.30
CA LEU A 25 -1.33 2.07 0.28
C LEU A 25 -2.35 1.47 1.23
N TYR A 26 -3.01 0.40 0.80
CA TYR A 26 -4.02 -0.31 1.57
C TYR A 26 -3.66 -1.78 1.70
N PHE A 27 -4.05 -2.39 2.81
CA PHE A 27 -4.05 -3.84 2.93
C PHE A 27 -5.25 -4.42 2.17
N PHE A 28 -5.03 -5.52 1.47
CA PHE A 28 -6.09 -6.21 0.77
C PHE A 28 -6.82 -7.15 1.74
N SER A 29 -8.15 -7.07 1.82
CA SER A 29 -8.92 -7.81 2.82
C SER A 29 -8.86 -9.34 2.69
N LYS A 30 -8.42 -9.89 1.55
CA LYS A 30 -8.23 -11.33 1.36
C LYS A 30 -6.79 -11.80 1.59
N ASP A 31 -5.88 -10.92 1.97
CA ASP A 31 -4.55 -11.30 2.42
C ASP A 31 -4.64 -11.69 3.90
N ALA A 32 -4.52 -12.99 4.19
CA ALA A 32 -4.72 -13.52 5.54
C ALA A 32 -3.40 -14.01 6.17
N ARG A 33 -2.41 -14.34 5.35
CA ARG A 33 -1.10 -14.81 5.78
C ARG A 33 -0.01 -13.88 5.30
N GLN A 34 1.11 -13.91 6.00
CA GLN A 34 2.32 -13.20 5.57
C GLN A 34 2.73 -13.67 4.17
N GLY A 35 2.90 -12.71 3.26
CA GLY A 35 3.29 -13.00 1.88
C GLY A 35 2.13 -13.33 0.94
N ASP A 36 0.89 -13.42 1.43
CA ASP A 36 -0.28 -13.41 0.54
C ASP A 36 -0.26 -12.11 -0.28
N ARG A 37 -0.53 -12.26 -1.58
CA ARG A 37 -0.62 -11.18 -2.57
C ARG A 37 -1.89 -11.36 -3.39
N ASN A 38 -2.97 -11.81 -2.74
CA ASN A 38 -4.23 -12.14 -3.41
C ASN A 38 -4.92 -10.89 -3.97
N GLY A 39 -4.50 -9.72 -3.51
CA GLY A 39 -4.90 -8.43 -4.06
C GLY A 39 -4.22 -8.10 -5.38
N ASP A 40 -3.10 -8.71 -5.74
CA ASP A 40 -2.39 -8.29 -6.95
C ASP A 40 -3.23 -8.55 -8.20
N ASN A 41 -3.34 -7.53 -9.05
CA ASN A 41 -4.18 -7.51 -10.25
C ASN A 41 -5.68 -7.74 -9.98
N CYS A 42 -6.13 -7.62 -8.73
CA CYS A 42 -7.53 -7.76 -8.41
C CYS A 42 -8.33 -6.63 -9.08
N GLN A 43 -9.24 -7.03 -9.98
CA GLN A 43 -10.07 -6.13 -10.79
C GLN A 43 -9.28 -5.08 -11.62
N GLY A 44 -7.97 -5.28 -11.83
CA GLY A 44 -7.11 -4.30 -12.49
C GLY A 44 -6.92 -2.98 -11.72
N VAL A 45 -7.34 -2.92 -10.46
CA VAL A 45 -7.26 -1.72 -9.60
C VAL A 45 -6.18 -1.88 -8.54
N TRP A 46 -5.95 -3.12 -8.10
CA TRP A 46 -5.00 -3.43 -7.04
C TRP A 46 -3.66 -3.88 -7.61
N HIS A 47 -2.58 -3.29 -7.09
CA HIS A 47 -1.21 -3.62 -7.48
C HIS A 47 -0.34 -3.73 -6.23
N VAL A 48 0.44 -4.81 -6.14
CA VAL A 48 1.40 -4.97 -5.06
C VAL A 48 2.57 -4.01 -5.25
N VAL A 49 2.93 -3.32 -4.17
CA VAL A 49 4.12 -2.47 -4.14
C VAL A 49 5.20 -3.20 -3.34
N ALA A 50 6.27 -3.62 -4.01
CA ALA A 50 7.46 -4.18 -3.39
C ALA A 50 8.58 -3.12 -3.32
N PRO A 51 9.45 -3.17 -2.30
CA PRO A 51 10.61 -2.28 -2.18
C PRO A 51 11.62 -2.46 -3.32
#